data_AF-A0A914T2H1-F1
#
_entry.id   AF-A0A914T2H1-F1
#
_cell.length_a   1.000
_cell.length_b   1.000
_cell.length_c   1.000
_cell.angle_alpha   90.00
_cell.angle_beta   90.00
_cell.angle_gamma   90.00
#
_symmetry.space_group_name_H-M   'P 1'
#
loop_
_entity.id
_entity.type
_entity.pdbx_description
1 polymer ?
#
loop_
_entity_poly.entity_id
_entity_poly.type
_entity_poly.pdbx_seq_one_letter_code
_entity_poly.pdbx_strand_id
1 'polypeptide(L)'
;MSSSKVALCAFILIISAVCVLTFDKKSAVGPCILGRCQPGHVCSNGECFPKMKDYKAGGVDSDVKASNVIGPCVNGLCPKGHECVSNKCYKSTKRSASVAIGPCIGGDCPSGYTCNKVENQCYA
;
A
#
# COMPACT_ATOMS: atom_id res chain seq x y z
N MET A 1 -10.72 7.31 33.43
CA MET A 1 -11.14 8.61 34.00
C MET A 1 -10.88 9.69 32.98
N SER A 2 -11.94 10.41 32.58
CA SER A 2 -11.96 11.68 31.83
C SER A 2 -11.36 11.68 30.40
N SER A 3 -11.89 12.35 29.38
CA SER A 3 -13.17 13.04 29.09
C SER A 3 -12.94 13.73 27.74
N SER A 4 -13.98 13.81 26.89
CA SER A 4 -14.39 15.00 26.11
C SER A 4 -15.23 14.54 24.91
N LYS A 5 -16.55 14.43 25.09
CA LYS A 5 -17.58 15.42 24.70
C LYS A 5 -17.95 15.27 23.21
N VAL A 6 -19.10 14.65 22.91
CA VAL A 6 -20.42 15.32 22.72
C VAL A 6 -20.43 15.98 21.34
N ALA A 7 -21.30 15.67 20.38
CA ALA A 7 -22.77 15.59 20.37
C ALA A 7 -23.16 15.00 18.99
N LEU A 8 -24.38 14.59 18.64
CA LEU A 8 -25.70 15.00 19.09
C LEU A 8 -26.67 14.01 18.43
N CYS A 9 -27.32 13.15 19.20
CA CYS A 9 -28.58 12.50 18.81
C CYS A 9 -29.29 12.11 20.10
N ALA A 10 -29.69 13.12 20.86
CA ALA A 10 -30.60 12.96 21.96
C ALA A 10 -31.84 13.83 21.67
N PHE A 11 -33.01 13.24 21.90
CA PHE A 11 -34.30 13.91 22.02
C PHE A 11 -34.98 14.43 20.75
N ILE A 12 -35.61 13.52 19.99
CA ILE A 12 -36.95 13.80 19.45
C ILE A 12 -37.84 12.59 19.74
N LEU A 13 -38.67 12.71 20.78
CA LEU A 13 -39.68 11.74 21.22
C LEU A 13 -40.98 11.92 20.44
N ILE A 14 -41.02 11.79 19.11
CA ILE A 14 -42.31 11.79 18.40
C ILE A 14 -42.23 10.90 17.13
N ILE A 15 -42.88 9.73 17.22
CA ILE A 15 -43.44 8.92 16.12
C ILE A 15 -42.42 8.20 15.20
N SER A 16 -42.25 6.90 15.46
CA SER A 16 -41.90 5.82 14.52
C SER A 16 -40.83 6.12 13.44
N ALA A 17 -39.65 6.58 13.83
CA ALA A 17 -38.49 6.60 12.93
C ALA A 17 -37.52 5.50 13.35
N VAL A 18 -37.62 4.38 12.63
CA VAL A 18 -36.71 3.23 12.70
C VAL A 18 -35.27 3.74 12.70
N CYS A 19 -34.52 3.44 13.77
CA CYS A 19 -33.09 3.70 13.81
C CYS A 19 -32.39 2.67 12.91
N VAL A 20 -32.40 2.89 11.61
CA VAL A 20 -31.65 2.07 10.66
C VAL A 20 -30.19 2.50 10.72
N LEU A 21 -29.38 1.73 11.43
CA LEU A 21 -27.92 1.81 11.33
C LEU A 21 -27.51 1.16 9.99
N THR A 22 -27.56 1.90 8.89
CA THR A 22 -26.94 1.46 7.64
C THR A 22 -25.44 1.74 7.67
N PHE A 23 -24.66 0.76 8.12
CA PHE A 23 -23.25 0.66 7.74
C PHE A 23 -23.18 -0.03 6.37
N ASP A 24 -23.47 0.69 5.30
CA ASP A 24 -23.28 0.15 3.96
C ASP A 24 -21.81 0.31 3.55
N LYS A 25 -21.01 -0.68 3.93
CA LYS A 25 -19.64 -0.83 3.42
C LYS A 25 -19.67 -1.83 2.26
N LYS A 26 -20.45 -1.56 1.21
CA LYS A 26 -20.50 -2.41 0.03
C LYS A 26 -19.33 -2.05 -0.90
N SER A 27 -18.25 -2.84 -0.82
CA SER A 27 -17.01 -2.69 -1.57
C SER A 27 -17.12 -2.96 -3.08
N ALA A 28 -18.31 -2.82 -3.67
CA ALA A 28 -18.54 -3.01 -5.09
C ALA A 28 -18.16 -1.73 -5.85
N VAL A 29 -17.34 -1.85 -6.89
CA VAL A 29 -16.88 -0.69 -7.69
C VAL A 29 -17.72 -0.45 -8.95
N GLY A 30 -18.64 -1.36 -9.28
CA GLY A 30 -19.52 -1.25 -10.44
C GLY A 30 -20.10 -2.59 -10.90
N PRO A 31 -20.96 -2.62 -11.93
CA PRO A 31 -21.53 -3.85 -12.48
C PRO A 31 -20.53 -4.60 -13.37
N CYS A 32 -20.75 -5.89 -13.57
CA CYS A 32 -20.00 -6.66 -14.55
C CYS A 32 -20.49 -6.36 -15.98
N ILE A 33 -19.58 -6.09 -16.89
CA ILE A 33 -19.89 -5.91 -18.30
C ILE A 33 -19.54 -7.22 -19.02
N LEU A 34 -20.56 -7.94 -19.48
CA LEU A 34 -20.42 -9.26 -20.12
C LEU A 34 -19.64 -10.27 -19.24
N GLY A 35 -19.89 -10.23 -17.93
CA GLY A 35 -19.20 -11.09 -16.95
C GLY A 35 -17.73 -10.72 -16.68
N ARG A 36 -17.29 -9.55 -17.14
CA ARG A 36 -15.91 -9.05 -16.97
C ARG A 36 -15.89 -7.75 -16.19
N CYS A 37 -14.74 -7.48 -15.58
CA CYS A 37 -14.44 -6.26 -14.82
C CYS A 37 -13.12 -5.65 -15.30
N GLN A 38 -12.87 -4.39 -14.95
CA GLN A 38 -11.59 -3.73 -15.18
C GLN A 38 -10.41 -4.54 -14.57
N PRO A 39 -9.18 -4.37 -15.06
CA PRO A 39 -8.00 -5.02 -14.48
C PRO A 39 -7.94 -4.86 -12.96
N GLY A 40 -7.53 -5.92 -12.26
CA GLY A 40 -7.50 -5.94 -10.79
C GLY A 40 -8.82 -6.23 -10.08
N HIS A 41 -9.93 -6.47 -10.81
CA HIS A 41 -11.25 -6.74 -10.22
C HIS A 41 -11.84 -8.07 -10.69
N VAL A 42 -12.65 -8.70 -9.84
CA VAL A 42 -13.35 -9.96 -10.08
C VAL A 42 -14.86 -9.72 -10.07
N CYS A 43 -15.56 -10.31 -11.03
CA CYS A 43 -17.00 -10.31 -11.07
C CYS A 43 -17.53 -11.33 -10.06
N SER A 44 -18.35 -10.89 -9.10
CA SER A 44 -19.05 -11.73 -8.14
C SER A 44 -20.48 -11.22 -8.01
N ASN A 45 -21.48 -12.08 -8.11
CA ASN A 45 -22.90 -11.71 -8.02
C ASN A 45 -23.33 -10.54 -8.96
N GLY A 46 -22.74 -10.46 -10.16
CA GLY A 46 -23.04 -9.38 -11.12
C GLY A 46 -22.38 -8.03 -10.81
N GLU A 47 -21.58 -7.96 -9.75
CA GLU A 47 -20.85 -6.77 -9.33
C GLU A 47 -19.34 -7.02 -9.34
N CYS A 48 -18.58 -5.97 -9.64
CA CYS A 48 -17.14 -5.97 -9.64
C CYS A 48 -16.61 -5.67 -8.24
N PHE A 49 -15.80 -6.57 -7.72
CA PHE A 49 -15.07 -6.41 -6.47
C PHE A 49 -13.58 -6.38 -6.75
N PRO A 50 -12.77 -5.64 -5.98
CA PRO A 50 -11.32 -5.76 -6.08
C PRO A 50 -10.89 -7.20 -5.84
N LYS A 51 -9.98 -7.72 -6.68
CA LYS A 51 -9.39 -9.05 -6.47
C LYS A 51 -8.65 -9.00 -5.12
N MET A 52 -9.11 -9.77 -4.12
CA MET A 52 -8.39 -9.92 -2.86
C MET A 52 -7.10 -10.71 -3.10
N LYS A 53 -6.05 -10.00 -3.50
CA LYS A 53 -4.64 -10.39 -3.38
C LYS A 53 -3.90 -9.09 -3.12
N ASP A 54 -3.55 -8.88 -1.85
CA ASP A 54 -2.73 -7.75 -1.40
C ASP A 54 -3.27 -6.37 -1.80
N TYR A 55 -4.23 -5.90 -1.00
CA TYR A 55 -4.66 -4.50 -0.98
C TYR A 55 -3.46 -3.57 -0.75
N LYS A 56 -2.81 -3.13 -1.82
CA LYS A 56 -2.00 -1.92 -1.88
C LYS A 56 -2.86 -0.81 -2.47
N ALA A 57 -3.87 -0.36 -1.73
CA ALA A 57 -4.29 1.02 -1.88
C ALA A 57 -3.17 1.87 -1.27
N GLY A 58 -2.43 2.58 -2.12
CA GLY A 58 -1.43 3.54 -1.71
C GLY A 58 -2.08 4.68 -0.95
N GLY A 59 -2.13 4.51 0.37
CA GLY A 59 -2.32 5.53 1.38
C GLY A 59 -1.70 4.98 2.66
N VAL A 60 -0.51 5.50 3.00
CA VAL A 60 0.01 5.80 4.34
C VAL A 60 -0.49 4.87 5.46
N ASP A 61 0.26 4.10 6.22
CA ASP A 61 1.66 3.75 6.44
C ASP A 61 1.62 2.50 7.37
N SER A 62 2.78 1.97 7.82
CA SER A 62 2.87 1.02 8.96
C SER A 62 2.14 -0.32 8.76
N ASP A 63 2.69 -1.35 8.11
CA ASP A 63 3.47 -2.38 8.80
C ASP A 63 4.40 -3.12 7.83
N VAL A 64 5.67 -2.79 7.94
CA VAL A 64 6.77 -3.33 7.15
C VAL A 64 7.05 -4.77 7.60
N LYS A 65 6.37 -5.77 7.02
CA LYS A 65 6.98 -7.12 6.87
C LYS A 65 6.37 -8.04 5.82
N ALA A 66 5.08 -7.90 5.48
CA ALA A 66 4.44 -8.76 4.46
C ALA A 66 4.49 -8.19 3.03
N SER A 67 4.91 -6.93 2.87
CA SER A 67 4.74 -6.14 1.64
C SER A 67 5.88 -6.21 0.61
N ASN A 68 6.89 -7.07 0.79
CA ASN A 68 8.10 -7.08 -0.06
C ASN A 68 8.22 -8.30 -0.98
N VAL A 69 7.28 -9.25 -0.97
CA VAL A 69 7.33 -10.42 -1.86
C VAL A 69 6.76 -10.05 -3.23
N ILE A 70 7.54 -10.24 -4.28
CA ILE A 70 7.20 -9.87 -5.66
C ILE A 70 6.84 -11.08 -6.51
N GLY A 71 7.35 -12.26 -6.15
CA GLY A 71 7.08 -13.49 -6.87
C GLY A 71 7.95 -14.65 -6.41
N PRO A 72 7.83 -15.84 -7.02
CA PRO A 72 8.76 -16.93 -6.83
C PRO A 72 10.11 -16.61 -7.51
N CYS A 73 11.17 -17.30 -7.08
CA CYS A 73 12.44 -17.21 -7.80
C CYS A 73 12.36 -18.00 -9.12
N VAL A 74 12.99 -17.49 -10.17
CA VAL A 74 13.11 -18.18 -11.44
C VAL A 74 14.55 -18.66 -11.56
N ASN A 75 14.76 -19.99 -11.52
CA ASN A 75 16.10 -20.59 -11.48
C ASN A 75 17.00 -20.04 -10.35
N GLY A 76 16.41 -19.75 -9.19
CA GLY A 76 17.13 -19.16 -8.05
C GLY A 76 17.48 -17.68 -8.20
N LEU A 77 17.01 -17.01 -9.27
CA LEU A 77 17.27 -15.61 -9.54
C LEU A 77 16.00 -14.76 -9.41
N CYS A 78 16.22 -13.48 -9.13
CA CYS A 78 15.20 -12.45 -9.05
C CYS A 78 15.58 -11.24 -9.92
N PRO A 79 14.62 -10.41 -10.34
CA PRO A 79 14.88 -9.18 -11.09
C PRO A 79 15.88 -8.25 -10.36
N LYS A 80 16.55 -7.36 -11.08
CA LYS A 80 17.51 -6.41 -10.49
C LYS A 80 16.90 -5.66 -9.28
N GLY A 81 17.65 -5.55 -8.18
CA GLY A 81 17.19 -4.93 -6.94
C GLY A 81 16.38 -5.84 -6.00
N HIS A 82 16.35 -7.14 -6.30
CA HIS A 82 15.60 -8.15 -5.55
C HIS A 82 16.49 -9.34 -5.18
N GLU A 83 16.16 -10.00 -4.08
CA GLU A 83 16.93 -11.11 -3.54
C GLU A 83 16.04 -12.34 -3.38
N CYS A 84 16.56 -13.50 -3.77
CA CYS A 84 15.87 -14.78 -3.62
C CYS A 84 16.13 -15.33 -2.22
N VAL A 85 15.09 -15.40 -1.39
CA VAL A 85 15.13 -16.02 -0.05
C VAL A 85 14.03 -17.07 -0.01
N SER A 86 14.35 -18.31 0.38
CA SER A 86 13.34 -19.38 0.51
C SER A 86 12.38 -19.51 -0.69
N ASN A 87 12.94 -19.47 -1.91
CA ASN A 87 12.22 -19.56 -3.19
C ASN A 87 11.20 -18.43 -3.45
N LYS A 88 11.37 -17.29 -2.80
CA LYS A 88 10.58 -16.07 -3.02
C LYS A 88 11.52 -14.89 -3.27
N CYS A 89 11.15 -14.05 -4.23
CA CYS A 89 11.82 -12.79 -4.50
C CYS A 89 11.31 -11.72 -3.55
N TYR A 90 12.22 -11.18 -2.77
CA TYR A 90 11.97 -10.05 -1.91
C TYR A 90 12.58 -8.79 -2.50
N LYS A 91 11.90 -7.66 -2.36
CA LYS A 91 12.54 -6.35 -2.51
C LYS A 91 13.73 -6.30 -1.58
N SER A 92 14.92 -6.18 -2.15
CA SER A 92 16.13 -6.14 -1.33
C SER A 92 16.01 -4.93 -0.42
N THR A 93 15.97 -5.17 0.89
CA THR A 93 15.98 -4.11 1.91
C THR A 93 17.34 -3.46 2.02
N LYS A 94 18.36 -4.08 1.39
CA LYS A 94 19.41 -3.31 0.73
C LYS A 94 18.73 -2.50 -0.38
N ARG A 95 18.12 -1.37 0.01
CA ARG A 95 18.24 -0.19 -0.86
C ARG A 95 19.70 -0.19 -1.27
N SER A 96 19.95 0.16 -2.51
CA SER A 96 21.26 0.60 -2.96
C SER A 96 21.81 1.80 -2.16
N ALA A 97 21.57 1.91 -0.84
CA ALA A 97 22.32 2.69 0.11
C ALA A 97 23.83 2.40 0.05
N SER A 98 24.24 1.32 -0.61
CA SER A 98 25.65 1.02 -0.90
C SER A 98 26.06 1.24 -2.35
N VAL A 99 25.15 1.60 -3.27
CA VAL A 99 25.54 1.96 -4.64
C VAL A 99 25.44 3.47 -4.76
N ALA A 100 26.59 4.10 -4.82
CA ALA A 100 26.64 5.53 -5.09
C ALA A 100 26.01 5.83 -6.44
N ILE A 101 25.09 6.79 -6.46
CA ILE A 101 24.47 7.28 -7.68
C ILE A 101 25.38 8.26 -8.43
N GLY A 102 26.37 8.82 -7.75
CA GLY A 102 27.30 9.81 -8.29
C GLY A 102 28.07 10.53 -7.18
N PRO A 103 29.00 11.43 -7.54
CA PRO A 103 29.69 12.28 -6.58
C PRO A 103 28.78 13.37 -6.03
N CYS A 104 29.14 13.94 -4.88
CA CYS A 104 28.47 15.13 -4.37
C CYS A 104 28.80 16.36 -5.22
N ILE A 105 27.81 17.21 -5.48
CA ILE A 105 27.97 18.45 -6.25
C ILE A 105 27.82 19.61 -5.28
N GLY A 106 28.92 20.32 -5.00
CA GLY A 106 28.91 21.40 -4.01
C GLY A 106 28.67 20.95 -2.57
N GLY A 107 28.85 19.65 -2.27
CA GLY A 107 28.57 19.06 -0.96
C GLY A 107 27.14 18.54 -0.79
N ASP A 108 26.31 18.67 -1.83
CA ASP A 108 24.91 18.24 -1.83
C ASP A 108 24.62 17.19 -2.92
N CYS A 109 23.46 16.57 -2.80
CA CYS A 109 22.93 15.56 -3.73
C CYS A 109 21.53 15.97 -4.21
N PRO A 110 21.05 15.43 -5.34
CA PRO A 110 19.67 15.67 -5.80
C PRO A 110 18.63 15.30 -4.74
N SER A 111 17.43 15.87 -4.85
CA SER A 111 16.37 15.70 -3.86
C SER A 111 16.08 14.22 -3.56
N GLY A 112 16.07 13.86 -2.27
CA GLY A 112 15.86 12.49 -1.81
C GLY A 112 17.14 11.66 -1.66
N TYR A 113 18.32 12.26 -1.84
CA TYR A 113 19.62 11.62 -1.67
C TYR A 113 20.46 12.34 -0.61
N THR A 114 21.42 11.63 -0.01
CA THR A 114 22.31 12.15 1.03
C THR A 114 23.77 12.03 0.59
N CYS A 115 24.54 13.11 0.78
CA CYS A 115 25.98 13.12 0.51
C CYS A 115 26.75 12.52 1.70
N ASN A 116 27.51 11.45 1.44
CA ASN A 116 28.56 11.01 2.35
C ASN A 116 29.81 11.86 2.09
N LYS A 117 30.13 12.78 3.01
CA LYS A 117 31.27 13.70 2.90
C LYS A 117 32.64 13.01 3.01
N VAL A 118 32.70 11.78 3.54
CA VAL A 118 33.94 11.00 3.65
C VAL A 118 34.29 10.39 2.30
N GLU A 119 33.31 9.80 1.62
CA GLU A 119 33.49 9.12 0.33
C GLU A 119 33.23 10.04 -0.88
N ASN A 120 32.73 11.26 -0.62
CA ASN A 120 32.26 12.22 -1.61
C ASN A 120 31.24 11.62 -2.59
N GLN A 121 30.33 10.78 -2.08
CA GLN A 121 29.36 10.01 -2.87
C GLN A 121 27.92 10.21 -2.37
N CYS A 122 26.99 10.24 -3.32
CA CYS A 122 25.56 10.38 -3.09
C CYS A 122 24.87 9.01 -3.00
N TYR A 123 24.06 8.82 -1.97
CA TYR A 123 23.29 7.60 -1.70
C TYR A 123 21.80 7.90 -1.48
N ALA A 124 20.95 6.90 -1.71
CA ALA A 124 19.49 6.98 -1.60
C ALA A 124 18.93 6.65 -0.21
#